data_AF-A0A379UU45-F1
#
_entry.id   AF-A0A379UU45-F1
#
_cell.length_a   1.000
_cell.length_b   1.000
_cell.length_c   1.000
_cell.angle_alpha   90.00
_cell.angle_beta   90.00
_cell.angle_gamma   90.00
#
_symmetry.space_group_name_H-M   'P 1'
#
loop_
_entity.id
_entity.type
_entity.pdbx_description
1 polymer ?
#
loop_
_entity_poly.entity_id
_entity_poly.type
_entity_poly.pdbx_seq_one_letter_code
_entity_poly.pdbx_strand_id
1 'polypeptide(L)' 'MPRFAANLSMMFTEAPFIERFAAAAEAGFQAVEFLFPYDFAASEIKAQLSRHKSDAGAV' A
#
# COMPACT_ATOMS: atom_id res chain seq x y z
N MET A 1 1.17 10.89 -18.24
CA MET A 1 0.26 11.27 -17.13
C MET A 1 0.96 11.01 -15.81
N PRO A 2 0.74 11.85 -14.78
CA PRO A 2 1.33 11.62 -13.45
C PRO A 2 0.83 10.29 -12.87
N ARG A 3 1.72 9.58 -12.17
CA ARG A 3 1.40 8.34 -11.46
C ARG A 3 1.18 8.66 -9.99
N PHE A 4 -0.05 8.51 -9.51
CA PHE A 4 -0.40 8.75 -8.12
C PHE A 4 -0.17 7.51 -7.26
N ALA A 5 0.33 7.72 -6.04
CA ALA A 5 0.42 6.69 -5.02
C ALA A 5 -0.63 6.94 -3.93
N ALA A 6 -1.24 5.87 -3.42
CA ALA A 6 -2.07 5.97 -2.22
C ALA A 6 -1.17 5.99 -0.97
N ASN A 7 -1.30 7.03 -0.15
CA ASN A 7 -0.60 7.10 1.13
C ASN A 7 -1.36 6.28 2.19
N LEU A 8 -0.94 5.04 2.44
CA LEU A 8 -1.65 4.10 3.33
C LEU A 8 -1.53 4.48 4.81
N SER A 9 -0.64 5.42 5.15
CA SER A 9 -0.58 6.01 6.49
C SER A 9 -1.70 7.02 6.74
N MET A 10 -2.30 7.60 5.68
CA MET A 10 -3.37 8.59 5.78
C MET A 10 -4.71 8.16 5.15
N MET A 11 -4.69 7.19 4.23
CA MET A 11 -5.87 6.71 3.50
C MET A 11 -6.25 5.29 3.95
N PHE A 12 -7.53 4.93 3.79
CA PHE A 12 -8.08 3.61 4.11
C PHE A 12 -7.85 3.20 5.58
N THR A 13 -7.86 4.18 6.48
CA THR A 13 -7.53 3.97 7.90
C THR A 13 -8.61 3.23 8.68
N GLU A 14 -9.77 3.02 8.06
CA GLU A 14 -10.88 2.20 8.53
C GLU A 14 -10.54 0.70 8.53
N ALA A 15 -9.52 0.29 7.78
CA ALA A 15 -9.04 -1.09 7.71
C ALA A 15 -7.66 -1.26 8.42
N PRO A 16 -7.34 -2.47 8.90
CA PRO A 16 -5.97 -2.83 9.32
C PRO A 16 -4.95 -2.56 8.23
N PHE A 17 -3.73 -2.14 8.59
CA PHE A 17 -2.70 -1.70 7.63
C PHE A 17 -2.50 -2.64 6.45
N ILE A 18 -2.39 -3.95 6.72
CA ILE A 18 -2.14 -4.95 5.68
C ILE A 18 -3.29 -5.08 4.67
N GLU A 19 -4.52 -4.77 5.08
CA GLU A 19 -5.71 -4.81 4.23
C GLU A 19 -5.84 -3.56 3.35
N ARG A 20 -5.15 -2.45 3.70
CA ARG A 20 -5.19 -1.20 2.94
C ARG A 20 -4.58 -1.32 1.54
N PHE A 21 -3.69 -2.28 1.33
CA PHE A 21 -3.13 -2.58 0.00
C PHE A 21 -4.22 -3.04 -0.97
N ALA A 22 -5.15 -3.86 -0.49
CA ALA A 22 -6.30 -4.30 -1.29
C ALA A 22 -7.23 -3.12 -1.58
N ALA A 23 -7.56 -2.32 -0.56
CA ALA A 23 -8.41 -1.14 -0.72
C ALA A 23 -7.84 -0.11 -1.71
N ALA A 24 -6.52 0.11 -1.70
CA ALA A 24 -5.85 0.98 -2.66
C ALA A 24 -5.95 0.44 -4.09
N ALA A 25 -5.73 -0.87 -4.28
CA ALA A 25 -5.84 -1.50 -5.59
C ALA A 25 -7.28 -1.48 -6.13
N GLU A 26 -8.27 -1.71 -5.28
CA GLU A 26 -9.70 -1.62 -5.63
C GLU A 26 -10.11 -0.19 -6.00
N ALA A 27 -9.51 0.82 -5.37
CA ALA A 27 -9.67 2.22 -5.72
C ALA A 27 -8.90 2.64 -7.00
N GLY A 28 -8.17 1.72 -7.64
CA GLY A 28 -7.46 1.94 -8.90
C GLY A 28 -6.04 2.49 -8.76
N PHE A 29 -5.48 2.54 -7.56
CA PHE A 29 -4.08 2.93 -7.36
C PHE A 29 -3.14 1.81 -7.80
N GLN A 30 -2.13 2.18 -8.59
CA GLN A 30 -1.07 1.27 -9.05
C GLN A 30 0.21 1.40 -8.22
N ALA A 31 0.25 2.35 -7.31
CA ALA A 31 1.36 2.56 -6.39
C ALA A 31 0.83 2.90 -4.99
N VAL A 32 1.60 2.54 -3.98
CA VAL A 32 1.31 2.84 -2.57
C VAL A 32 2.55 3.39 -1.89
N GLU A 33 2.34 4.20 -0.87
CA GLU A 33 3.39 4.72 0.00
C GLU A 33 2.95 4.70 1.46
N PHE A 34 3.90 4.61 2.38
CA PHE A 34 3.65 4.54 3.82
C PHE A 34 4.93 4.85 4.62
N LEU A 35 4.77 5.43 5.81
CA LEU A 35 5.88 5.95 6.61
C LEU A 35 6.57 4.86 7.46
N PHE A 36 5.79 4.01 8.15
CA PHE A 36 6.31 3.15 9.22
C PHE A 36 5.74 1.73 9.13
N PRO A 37 6.37 0.81 8.39
CA PRO A 37 5.91 -0.57 8.27
C PRO A 37 6.52 -1.51 9.32
N TYR A 38 7.07 -0.99 10.42
CA TYR A 38 7.97 -1.75 11.30
C TYR A 38 7.33 -2.95 12.03
N ASP A 39 6.00 -2.96 12.15
CA ASP A 39 5.26 -4.07 12.74
C ASP A 39 5.08 -5.25 11.75
N PHE A 40 5.45 -5.09 10.48
CA PHE A 40 5.28 -6.09 9.44
C PHE A 40 6.61 -6.50 8.82
N ALA A 41 6.78 -7.80 8.59
CA ALA A 41 7.95 -8.29 7.88
C ALA A 41 7.94 -7.78 6.43
N ALA A 42 9.12 -7.42 5.91
CA ALA A 42 9.25 -6.97 4.51
C ALA A 42 8.70 -7.99 3.50
N SER A 43 8.78 -9.29 3.81
CA SER A 43 8.19 -10.37 3.00
C SER A 43 6.67 -10.31 2.93
N GLU A 44 6.02 -9.90 4.02
CA GLU A 44 4.56 -9.77 4.11
C GLU A 44 4.08 -8.61 3.25
N ILE A 45 4.77 -7.47 3.34
CA ILE A 45 4.52 -6.31 2.49
C ILE A 45 4.74 -6.66 1.01
N LYS A 46 5.84 -7.34 0.70
CA LYS A 46 6.13 -7.80 -0.67
C LYS A 46 5.05 -8.74 -1.19
N ALA A 47 4.49 -9.59 -0.35
CA ALA A 47 3.37 -10.45 -0.72
C ALA A 47 2.14 -9.64 -1.10
N GLN A 48 1.80 -8.57 -0.35
CA GLN A 48 0.70 -7.68 -0.72
C GLN A 48 0.94 -6.94 -2.03
N LEU A 49 2.13 -6.35 -2.21
CA LEU A 49 2.49 -5.68 -3.46
C LEU A 49 2.39 -6.61 -4.67
N SER A 50 2.85 -7.86 -4.52
CA SER A 50 2.76 -8.88 -5.58
C SER A 50 1.32 -9.29 -5.85
N ARG A 51 0.51 -9.48 -4.80
CA ARG A 51 -0.90 -9.86 -4.90
C ARG A 51 -1.74 -8.79 -5.60
N HIS A 52 -1.45 -7.52 -5.32
CA HIS A 52 -2.23 -6.39 -5.81
C HIS A 52 -1.59 -5.67 -7.00
N LYS A 53 -0.44 -6.15 -7.49
CA LYS A 53 0.32 -5.59 -8.63
C LYS A 53 0.63 -4.11 -8.44
N SER A 54 1.00 -3.73 -7.22
CA SER A 54 1.29 -2.34 -6.85
C SER A 54 2.78 -2.12 -6.64
N ASP A 55 3.28 -0.97 -7.07
CA ASP A 55 4.63 -0.50 -6.73
C ASP A 55 4.63 0.17 -5.35
N ALA A 56 5.68 -0.03 -4.56
CA ALA A 56 5.87 0.73 -3.31
C ALA A 56 6.84 1.90 -3.52
N GLY A 57 6.42 3.10 -3.10
CA GLY A 57 7.29 4.24 -2.89
C GLY A 57 7.46 4.49 -1.39
N ALA A 58 8.69 4.63 -0.92
CA ALA A 58 8.94 5.18 0.41
C ALA A 58 8.97 6.71 0.30
N VAL A 59 8.30 7.40 1.22
CA VAL A 59 8.42 8.85 1.44
C VAL A 59 9.00 9.09 2.81
#